data_AF-A0AAJ0E8A1-F1
#
_entry.id   AF-A0AAJ0E8A1-F1
#
_cell.length_a   1.000
_cell.length_b   1.000
_cell.length_c   1.000
_cell.angle_alpha   90.00
_cell.angle_beta   90.00
_cell.angle_gamma   90.00
#
_symmetry.space_group_name_H-M   'P 1'
#
loop_
_entity.id
_entity.type
_entity.pdbx_description
1 polymer ?
#
loop_
_entity_poly.entity_id
_entity_poly.type
_entity_poly.pdbx_seq_one_letter_code
_entity_poly.pdbx_strand_id
1 'polypeptide(L)' 'MSRRVLFSLLAPLLVNAALLPRGGDVAVGDKWKNHNDIKPLPALPDDDIMGDLEVQYSPFLFSWHGCIPYAAVDADGYAG' A
#
# COMPACT_ATOMS: atom_id res chain seq x y z
N MET A 1 -44.71 34.47 -1.16
CA MET A 1 -44.39 33.03 -1.32
C MET A 1 -42.88 32.85 -1.22
N SER A 2 -42.46 31.91 -0.37
CA SER A 2 -41.11 31.74 0.17
C SER A 2 -40.18 31.04 -0.83
N ARG A 3 -39.09 31.69 -1.26
CA ARG A 3 -37.99 31.07 -2.02
C ARG A 3 -37.16 30.23 -1.04
N ARG A 4 -37.50 28.94 -0.90
CA ARG A 4 -36.76 27.99 -0.07
C ARG A 4 -35.73 27.24 -0.93
N VAL A 5 -34.47 27.49 -0.62
CA VAL A 5 -33.39 26.50 -0.46
C VAL A 5 -33.29 25.45 -1.58
N LEU A 6 -32.62 25.81 -2.68
CA LEU A 6 -31.81 24.83 -3.45
C LEU A 6 -30.35 25.06 -3.07
N PHE A 7 -29.92 24.46 -1.97
CA PHE A 7 -28.50 24.37 -1.64
C PHE A 7 -28.22 22.95 -1.16
N SER A 8 -27.15 22.38 -1.70
CA SER A 8 -26.42 21.24 -1.15
C SER A 8 -26.98 19.84 -1.41
N LEU A 9 -26.79 19.34 -2.63
CA LEU A 9 -26.83 17.89 -2.94
C LEU A 9 -25.67 17.44 -3.85
N LEU A 10 -24.50 18.10 -3.75
CA LEU A 10 -23.36 17.80 -4.63
C LEU A 10 -22.01 17.73 -3.88
N ALA A 11 -21.91 16.89 -2.86
CA ALA A 11 -20.62 16.43 -2.33
C ALA A 11 -20.89 15.19 -1.46
N PRO A 12 -20.58 13.97 -1.95
CA PRO A 12 -19.21 13.47 -1.82
C PRO A 12 -18.82 12.48 -2.94
N LEU A 13 -18.24 12.95 -4.04
CA LEU A 13 -17.62 12.05 -5.05
C LEU A 13 -16.10 12.21 -5.15
N LEU A 14 -15.49 13.10 -4.37
CA LEU A 14 -14.07 13.47 -4.54
C LEU A 14 -13.10 12.73 -3.59
N VAL A 15 -13.56 11.81 -2.74
CA VAL A 15 -12.68 11.17 -1.75
C VAL A 15 -11.93 9.93 -2.29
N ASN A 16 -12.30 9.39 -3.45
CA ASN A 16 -11.70 8.14 -3.95
C ASN A 16 -10.46 8.31 -4.85
N ALA A 17 -10.09 9.53 -5.25
CA ALA A 17 -8.96 9.72 -6.16
C ALA A 17 -7.59 9.47 -5.50
N ALA A 18 -7.48 9.60 -4.17
CA ALA A 18 -6.23 9.36 -3.44
C ALA A 18 -5.93 7.87 -3.21
N LEU A 19 -6.86 6.97 -3.54
CA LEU A 19 -6.72 5.52 -3.35
C LEU A 19 -6.45 4.77 -4.66
N LEU A 20 -6.47 5.45 -5.80
CA LEU A 20 -6.12 4.83 -7.07
C LEU A 20 -4.59 4.77 -7.22
N PRO A 21 -4.05 3.70 -7.83
CA PRO A 21 -2.63 3.67 -8.20
C PRO A 21 -2.31 4.94 -9.00
N ARG A 22 -1.16 5.56 -8.70
CA ARG A 22 -0.72 6.77 -9.40
C ARG A 22 -0.55 6.37 -10.86
N GLY A 23 -1.46 6.82 -11.72
CA GLY A 23 -1.37 6.54 -13.16
C GLY A 23 -0.02 7.01 -13.69
N GLY A 24 0.87 6.07 -13.98
CA GLY A 24 2.26 6.36 -14.34
C GLY A 24 3.30 5.49 -13.62
N ASP A 25 2.92 4.70 -12.62
CA ASP A 25 3.83 3.72 -12.03
C ASP A 25 4.10 2.60 -13.05
N VAL A 26 5.38 2.28 -13.29
CA VAL A 26 5.83 1.26 -14.23
C VAL A 26 6.66 0.24 -13.46
N ALA A 27 6.25 -1.03 -13.47
CA ALA A 27 7.05 -2.12 -12.95
C ALA A 27 8.26 -2.35 -13.87
N VAL A 28 9.41 -2.66 -13.28
CA VAL A 28 10.62 -2.98 -14.04
C VAL A 28 10.35 -4.20 -14.92
N GLY A 29 10.48 -4.02 -16.25
CA GLY A 29 10.20 -5.09 -17.22
C GLY A 29 8.73 -5.46 -17.35
N ASP A 30 7.81 -4.55 -17.06
CA ASP A 30 6.35 -4.74 -17.13
C ASP A 30 5.83 -5.92 -16.29
N LYS A 31 6.56 -6.27 -15.23
CA LYS A 31 6.23 -7.37 -14.33
C LYS A 31 5.22 -6.96 -13.26
N TRP A 32 3.95 -6.99 -13.62
CA TRP A 32 2.83 -6.80 -12.69
C TRP A 32 2.15 -8.13 -12.32
N LYS A 33 1.74 -8.25 -11.06
CA LYS A 33 0.82 -9.29 -10.54
C LYS A 33 -0.23 -8.61 -9.66
N ASN A 34 -1.30 -9.32 -9.31
CA ASN A 34 -2.22 -8.81 -8.30
C ASN A 34 -1.52 -8.75 -6.93
N HIS A 35 -1.85 -7.76 -6.11
CA HIS A 35 -1.29 -7.59 -4.75
C HIS A 35 -1.39 -8.84 -3.86
N ASN A 36 -2.38 -9.72 -4.09
CA ASN A 36 -2.58 -10.97 -3.36
C ASN A 36 -1.82 -12.17 -3.94
N ASP A 37 -1.19 -12.01 -5.11
CA ASP A 37 -0.42 -13.04 -5.81
C ASP A 37 1.10 -12.82 -5.65
N ILE A 38 1.52 -11.73 -4.98
CA ILE A 38 2.93 -11.46 -4.67
C ILE A 38 3.37 -12.37 -3.53
N LYS A 39 4.36 -13.23 -3.81
CA LYS A 39 4.96 -14.09 -2.80
C LYS A 39 5.93 -13.27 -1.93
N PRO A 40 5.77 -13.24 -0.59
CA PRO A 40 6.67 -12.50 0.29
C PRO A 40 8.11 -13.00 0.21
N LEU A 41 9.05 -12.05 0.29
CA LEU A 41 10.46 -12.36 0.52
C LEU A 41 10.65 -12.96 1.91
N PRO A 42 11.53 -13.97 2.07
CA PRO A 42 11.89 -14.46 3.40
C PRO A 42 12.62 -13.37 4.19
N ALA A 43 12.50 -13.42 5.52
CA ALA A 43 13.33 -12.60 6.39
C ALA A 43 14.80 -13.03 6.20
N LEU A 44 15.64 -12.09 5.81
CA LEU A 44 17.07 -12.26 5.57
C LEU A 44 17.78 -11.08 6.25
N PRO A 45 17.89 -11.10 7.59
CA PRO A 45 18.67 -10.08 8.28
C PRO A 45 20.14 -10.20 7.86
N ASP A 46 20.87 -9.10 7.99
CA ASP A 46 22.31 -9.06 7.71
C ASP A 46 23.09 -10.07 8.58
N ASP A 47 24.32 -10.40 8.16
CA ASP A 47 25.22 -11.19 9.00
C ASP A 47 25.73 -10.35 10.20
N ASP A 48 26.20 -11.04 11.24
CA ASP A 48 26.81 -10.46 12.44
C ASP A 48 25.89 -9.48 13.22
N ILE A 49 26.50 -8.51 13.90
CA ILE A 49 25.81 -7.57 14.80
C ILE A 49 24.73 -6.74 14.11
N MET A 50 24.83 -6.53 12.79
CA MET A 50 23.83 -5.73 12.08
C MET A 50 22.51 -6.47 11.97
N GLY A 51 22.51 -7.77 11.63
CA GLY A 51 21.29 -8.57 11.62
C GLY A 51 20.67 -8.72 13.00
N ASP A 52 21.49 -8.87 14.05
CA ASP A 52 21.01 -8.92 15.42
C ASP A 52 20.24 -7.63 15.78
N LEU A 53 20.76 -6.46 15.36
CA LEU A 53 20.09 -5.18 15.57
C LEU A 53 18.80 -5.05 14.77
N GLU A 54 18.77 -5.50 13.51
CA GLU A 54 17.57 -5.48 12.68
C GLU A 54 16.43 -6.28 13.31
N VAL A 55 16.72 -7.49 13.78
CA VAL A 55 15.73 -8.36 14.43
C VAL A 55 15.32 -7.78 15.78
N GLN A 56 16.29 -7.32 16.59
CA GLN A 56 16.02 -6.84 17.95
C GLN A 56 15.20 -5.55 17.97
N TYR A 57 15.44 -4.65 17.01
CA TYR A 57 14.82 -3.33 16.96
C TYR A 57 13.73 -3.19 15.88
N SER A 58 13.30 -4.30 15.26
CA SER A 58 12.14 -4.31 14.38
C SER A 58 10.89 -3.82 15.13
N PRO A 59 10.21 -2.76 14.66
CA PRO A 59 9.10 -2.18 15.39
C PRO A 59 7.85 -3.06 15.36
N PHE A 60 7.06 -3.00 16.43
CA PHE A 60 5.69 -3.48 16.38
C PHE A 60 4.85 -2.52 15.54
N LEU A 61 4.08 -3.07 14.60
CA LEU A 61 3.13 -2.30 13.80
C LEU A 61 1.70 -2.64 14.22
N PHE A 62 0.98 -1.64 14.72
CA PHE A 62 -0.45 -1.73 15.01
C PHE A 62 -1.25 -1.08 13.89
N SER A 63 -2.20 -1.81 13.30
CA SER A 63 -3.13 -1.29 12.29
C SER A 63 -4.57 -1.42 12.80
N TRP A 64 -5.25 -0.27 12.96
CA TRP A 64 -6.64 -0.21 13.42
C TRP A 64 -7.65 -0.27 12.26
N HIS A 65 -7.30 0.31 11.11
CA HIS A 65 -8.17 0.39 9.94
C HIS A 65 -7.34 0.51 8.64
N GLY A 66 -7.96 0.20 7.51
CA GLY A 66 -7.32 0.27 6.19
C GLY A 66 -6.60 -1.02 5.82
N CYS A 67 -5.60 -0.92 4.94
CA CYS A 67 -4.83 -2.09 4.52
C CYS A 67 -3.83 -2.49 5.61
N ILE A 68 -3.62 -3.80 5.77
CA ILE A 68 -2.45 -4.35 6.47
C ILE A 68 -1.26 -4.40 5.49
N PRO A 69 -0.01 -4.51 5.96
CA PRO A 69 1.12 -4.70 5.06
C PRO A 69 0.97 -5.98 4.23
N TYR A 70 1.21 -5.88 2.91
CA TYR A 70 1.36 -6.98 1.97
C TYR A 70 2.74 -6.90 1.31
N ALA A 71 3.21 -8.00 0.74
CA ALA A 71 4.44 -8.00 -0.03
C ALA A 71 4.27 -7.16 -1.29
N ALA A 72 5.15 -6.16 -1.48
CA ALA A 72 5.10 -5.28 -2.64
C ALA A 72 5.81 -5.87 -3.86
N VAL A 73 6.82 -6.73 -3.64
CA VAL A 73 7.58 -7.40 -4.69
C VAL A 73 7.89 -8.85 -4.33
N ASP A 74 8.08 -9.70 -5.34
CA ASP A 74 8.58 -11.06 -5.19
C ASP A 74 10.03 -11.22 -5.69
N ALA A 75 10.62 -12.39 -5.44
CA ALA A 75 12.00 -12.70 -5.83
C ALA A 75 12.22 -12.74 -7.36
N ASP A 76 11.14 -12.86 -8.14
CA ASP A 76 11.18 -12.85 -9.60
C ASP A 76 11.08 -11.42 -10.17
N GLY A 77 10.92 -10.42 -9.29
CA GLY A 77 10.84 -9.00 -9.63
C GLY A 77 9.45 -8.56 -10.10
N TYR A 78 8.38 -9.31 -9.80
CA TYR A 78 7.03 -8.81 -9.99
C TYR A 78 6.64 -7.84 -8.88
N ALA A 79 5.92 -6.77 -9.24
CA ALA A 79 5.30 -5.83 -8.31
C ALA A 79 3.76 -6.00 -8.32
N GLY A 80 3.10 -5.64 -7.21
CA GLY A 80 1.63 -5.77 -7.09
C GLY A 80 1.05 -5.08 -5.87
#